data_AF-A0A8K0IGG6-F1
#
_entry.id   AF-A0A8K0IGG6-F1
#
_cell.length_a   1.000
_cell.length_b   1.000
_cell.length_c   1.000
_cell.angle_alpha   90.00
_cell.angle_beta   90.00
_cell.angle_gamma   90.00
#
_symmetry.space_group_name_H-M   'P 1'
#
loop_
_entity.id
_entity.type
_entity.pdbx_description
1 polymer ?
#
loop_
_entity_poly.entity_id
_entity_poly.type
_entity_poly.pdbx_seq_one_letter_code
_entity_poly.pdbx_strand_id
1 'polypeptide(L)' 'SFKIVSKLVSYATEINSYIEKHRIKKLKGVKAKELLLWPPINEITVNDPPIEKIHFKSLTVVTKTFPIKAFAGGQ' A
#
# COMPACT_ATOMS: atom_id res chain seq x y z
N SER A 1 -14.53 4.26 -2.65
CA SER A 1 -13.99 2.98 -2.17
C SER A 1 -13.34 2.25 -3.33
N PHE A 2 -12.07 1.86 -3.18
CA PHE A 2 -11.29 1.19 -4.23
C PHE A 2 -11.85 -0.21 -4.54
N LYS A 3 -12.78 -0.29 -5.50
CA LYS A 3 -13.50 -1.53 -5.86
C LYS A 3 -12.56 -2.63 -6.35
N ILE A 4 -11.52 -2.27 -7.11
CA ILE A 4 -10.57 -3.21 -7.70
C ILE A 4 -9.63 -3.82 -6.63
N VAL A 5 -9.27 -3.04 -5.61
CA VAL A 5 -8.38 -3.49 -4.55
C VAL A 5 -9.11 -4.41 -3.57
N SER A 6 -10.38 -4.10 -3.26
CA SER A 6 -11.26 -4.88 -2.37
C SER A 6 -10.58 -5.32 -1.06
N LYS A 7 -9.79 -4.42 -0.45
CA LYS A 7 -9.16 -4.62 0.86
C LYS A 7 -9.72 -3.62 1.86
N LEU A 8 -9.93 -4.10 3.09
CA LEU A 8 -10.20 -3.22 4.23
C LEU A 8 -8.86 -2.61 4.70
N VAL A 9 -8.87 -1.30 4.90
CA VAL A 9 -7.70 -0.53 5.33
C VAL A 9 -8.11 0.28 6.56
N SER A 10 -7.20 0.36 7.53
CA SER A 10 -7.35 1.20 8.71
C SER A 10 -6.30 2.31 8.66
N TYR A 11 -6.73 3.52 8.98
CA TYR A 11 -5.89 4.71 9.05
C TYR A 11 -5.87 5.22 10.50
N ALA A 12 -4.69 5.62 10.97
CA ALA A 12 -4.56 6.39 12.19
C ALA A 12 -4.86 7.88 11.92
N THR A 13 -5.06 8.66 12.99
CA THR A 13 -5.22 10.11 12.91
C THR A 13 -4.03 10.78 12.23
N GLU A 14 -2.82 10.28 12.50
CA GLU A 14 -1.58 10.78 11.92
C GLU A 14 -0.90 9.70 11.10
N ILE A 15 -0.53 10.06 9.86
CA ILE A 15 0.21 9.21 8.92
C ILE A 15 1.55 9.87 8.67
N ASN A 16 2.63 9.12 8.88
CA ASN A 16 4.00 9.61 8.72
C ASN A 16 4.78 8.66 7.81
N SER A 17 5.61 9.20 6.91
CA SER A 17 6.46 8.42 6.00
C SER A 17 7.59 9.26 5.39
N TYR A 18 8.50 8.61 4.68
CA TYR A 18 9.45 9.29 3.78
C TYR A 18 9.12 8.94 2.33
N ILE A 19 9.12 9.95 1.47
CA ILE A 19 8.78 9.83 0.06
C ILE A 19 10.06 9.97 -0.77
N GLU A 20 10.26 9.02 -1.67
CA GLU A 20 11.31 9.00 -2.69
C GLU A 20 10.67 8.80 -4.06
N LYS A 21 11.42 9.01 -5.14
CA LYS A 21 10.94 8.69 -6.49
C LYS A 21 10.51 7.21 -6.54
N HIS A 22 9.25 6.97 -6.93
CA HIS A 22 8.62 5.64 -7.02
C HIS A 22 8.51 4.85 -5.71
N ARG A 23 8.70 5.47 -4.53
CA ARG A 23 8.74 4.75 -3.24
C ARG A 23 8.26 5.58 -2.07
N ILE A 24 7.47 4.97 -1.20
CA ILE A 24 7.15 5.44 0.14
C ILE A 24 7.77 4.45 1.12
N LYS A 25 8.59 4.92 2.06
CA LYS A 25 9.30 4.08 3.04
C LYS A 25 9.01 4.52 4.47
N LYS A 26 9.12 3.57 5.41
CA LYS A 26 8.81 3.75 6.83
C LYS A 26 7.41 4.33 7.06
N LEU A 27 6.43 3.88 6.27
CA LEU A 27 5.04 4.28 6.41
C LEU A 27 4.50 3.80 7.78
N LYS A 28 3.88 4.73 8.52
CA LYS A 28 3.21 4.49 9.79
C LYS A 28 1.79 5.01 9.74
N GLY A 29 0.90 4.41 10.54
CA GLY A 29 -0.50 4.81 10.61
C GLY A 29 -1.41 4.18 9.54
N VAL A 30 -0.91 3.22 8.76
CA VAL A 30 -1.70 2.48 7.76
C VAL A 30 -1.59 0.98 8.01
N LYS A 31 -2.72 0.29 8.08
CA LYS A 31 -2.81 -1.18 8.21
C LYS A 31 -3.79 -1.73 7.18
N ALA A 32 -3.52 -2.90 6.61
CA ALA A 32 -4.44 -3.59 5.71
C ALA A 32 -4.87 -4.92 6.32
N LYS A 33 -6.16 -5.25 6.19
CA LYS A 33 -6.69 -6.50 6.73
C LYS A 33 -6.21 -7.69 5.91
N GLU A 34 -5.64 -8.68 6.59
CA GLU A 34 -5.30 -9.97 6.04
C GLU A 34 -5.75 -11.08 6.99
N LEU A 35 -6.70 -11.89 6.53
CA LEU A 35 -7.42 -12.87 7.36
C LEU A 35 -7.99 -12.19 8.62
N LEU A 36 -7.53 -12.62 9.80
CA LEU A 36 -7.94 -12.09 11.10
C LEU A 36 -7.01 -10.99 11.64
N LEU A 37 -5.95 -10.62 10.89
CA LEU A 37 -4.90 -9.71 11.34
C LEU A 37 -4.96 -8.36 10.59
N TRP A 38 -4.34 -7.35 11.20
CA TRP A 38 -4.15 -6.01 10.64
C TRP A 38 -2.66 -5.64 10.59
N PRO A 39 -1.86 -6.33 9.75
CA PRO A 39 -0.46 -5.97 9.58
C PRO A 39 -0.29 -4.51 9.13
N PRO A 40 0.75 -3.81 9.63
CA PRO A 40 1.09 -2.48 9.14
C PRO A 40 1.64 -2.56 7.72
N ILE A 41 1.38 -1.51 6.93
CA ILE A 41 2.05 -1.30 5.65
C ILE A 41 3.23 -0.37 5.90
N ASN A 42 4.43 -0.84 5.59
CA ASN A 42 5.67 -0.14 5.90
C ASN A 42 6.31 0.50 4.68
N GLU A 43 6.03 -0.06 3.50
CA GLU A 43 6.64 0.36 2.26
C GLU A 43 5.67 0.19 1.10
N ILE A 44 5.66 1.16 0.19
CA ILE A 44 4.92 1.13 -1.07
C ILE A 44 5.90 1.46 -2.18
N THR A 45 5.97 0.63 -3.23
CA THR A 45 6.89 0.84 -4.36
C THR A 45 6.19 0.64 -5.69
N VAL A 46 6.63 1.38 -6.69
CA VAL A 46 6.35 1.16 -8.11
C VAL A 46 7.68 0.87 -8.80
N ASN A 47 7.71 -0.03 -9.78
CA ASN A 47 8.94 -0.32 -10.53
C ASN A 47 9.34 0.87 -11.42
N ASP A 48 10.61 0.96 -11.82
CA ASP A 48 11.11 1.93 -12.79
C ASP A 48 11.83 1.15 -13.92
N PRO A 49 11.36 1.17 -15.19
CA PRO A 49 10.17 1.88 -15.66
C PRO A 49 8.89 1.33 -15.01
N PRO A 50 7.84 2.15 -14.88
CA PRO A 50 6.59 1.74 -14.24
C PRO A 50 5.88 0.68 -15.06
N ILE A 51 6.20 -0.57 -14.77
CA ILE A 51 5.31 -1.71 -15.00
C ILE A 51 4.04 -1.37 -14.24
N GLU A 52 2.86 -1.53 -14.84
CA GLU A 52 1.53 -1.10 -14.35
C GLU A 52 1.09 -1.75 -13.02
N LYS A 53 1.99 -1.93 -12.06
CA LYS A 53 1.86 -2.60 -10.78
C LYS A 53 2.43 -1.72 -9.67
N ILE A 54 1.74 -1.75 -8.54
CA ILE A 54 2.15 -1.14 -7.28
C ILE A 54 2.26 -2.23 -6.22
N HIS A 55 3.31 -2.17 -5.41
CA HIS A 55 3.66 -3.17 -4.41
C HIS A 55 3.51 -2.57 -3.01
N PHE A 56 2.81 -3.27 -2.13
CA PHE A 56 2.62 -2.91 -0.73
C PHE A 56 3.29 -3.98 0.13
N LYS A 57 4.25 -3.58 0.96
CA LYS A 57 5.00 -4.47 1.84
C LYS A 57 4.65 -4.22 3.29
N SER A 58 4.44 -5.31 4.00
CA SER A 58 4.30 -5.34 5.46
C SER A 58 5.66 -5.56 6.13
N LEU A 59 5.72 -5.42 7.47
CA LEU A 59 6.83 -5.93 8.29
C LEU A 59 6.98 -7.44 8.19
N THR A 60 5.86 -8.13 7.97
CA THR A 60 5.84 -9.55 7.61
C THR A 60 6.26 -9.66 6.14
N VAL A 61 6.89 -10.77 5.73
CA VAL A 61 7.42 -11.04 4.37
C VAL A 61 6.33 -11.04 3.27
N VAL A 62 5.13 -10.56 3.57
CA VAL A 62 4.03 -10.45 2.63
C VAL A 62 4.16 -9.16 1.82
N THR A 63 4.31 -9.34 0.52
CA THR A 63 4.13 -8.28 -0.48
C THR A 63 2.81 -8.50 -1.20
N LYS A 64 1.95 -7.48 -1.25
CA LYS A 64 0.76 -7.47 -2.11
C LYS A 64 1.00 -6.60 -3.33
N THR A 65 0.62 -7.09 -4.49
CA THR A 65 0.80 -6.39 -5.76
C THR A 65 -0.55 -6.18 -6.40
N PHE A 66 -0.79 -4.96 -6.88
CA PHE A 66 -2.04 -4.56 -7.52
C PHE A 66 -1.73 -3.81 -8.81
N PRO A 67 -2.63 -3.82 -9.80
CA PRO A 67 -2.43 -3.00 -10.99
C PRO A 67 -2.61 -1.50 -10.64
N ILE A 68 -1.80 -0.60 -11.22
CA ILE A 68 -1.86 0.85 -10.92
C ILE A 68 -3.26 1.42 -11.18
N LYS A 69 -3.95 0.94 -12.23
CA LYS A 69 -5.34 1.33 -12.54
C LYS A 69 -6.33 1.04 -11.41
N ALA A 70 -5.99 0.17 -10.45
CA ALA A 70 -6.80 -0.06 -9.25
C ALA A 70 -6.88 1.17 -8.32
N PHE A 71 -5.95 2.12 -8.48
CA PHE A 71 -5.85 3.36 -7.70
C PHE A 71 -6.05 4.61 -8.55
N ALA A 72 -6.17 4.48 -9.88
CA ALA A 72 -6.42 5.59 -10.78
C ALA A 72 -7.82 6.18 -10.54
N GLY A 73 -7.92 7.50 -10.46
CA GLY A 73 -9.19 8.22 -10.35
C GLY A 73 -9.81 8.28 -8.94
N GLY A 74 -9.10 7.86 -7.88
CA GLY A 74 -9.57 8.03 -6.49
C GLY A 74 -10.82 7.23 -6.12
N GLN A 75 -11.01 6.04 -6.72
CA GLN A 75 -12.23 5.21 -6.60
C GLN A 75 -12.73 4.97 -5.17
#